data_AF-A0A673NCF2-F1
#
_entry.id   AF-A0A673NCF2-F1
#
_cell.length_a   1.000
_cell.length_b   1.000
_cell.length_c   1.000
_cell.angle_alpha   90.00
_cell.angle_beta   90.00
_cell.angle_gamma   90.00
#
_symmetry.space_group_name_H-M   'P 1'
#
loop_
_entity.id
_entity.type
_entity.pdbx_description
1 polymer ?
#
loop_
_entity_poly.entity_id
_entity_poly.type
_entity_poly.pdbx_seq_one_letter_code
_entity_poly.pdbx_strand_id
1 'polypeptide(L)'
;MCLTVQCFIFFSKGLSQSALPYRRSVPTWLKLTSDDVKEQIFKLAKKGLTPSQIGVILRDSHGVAQVRFVTGNKILRILKSKGLAPDLPEDLYHLIKKAVAVRKHLERNRKRILHSFCTGGINLQFLDK
;
A
#
# COMPACT_ATOMS: atom_id res chain seq x y z
N MET A 1 -9.84 -11.97 -6.28
CA MET A 1 -10.74 -10.98 -5.65
C MET A 1 -10.08 -9.61 -5.50
N CYS A 2 -9.59 -9.02 -6.60
CA CYS A 2 -9.06 -7.65 -6.60
C CYS A 2 -9.67 -6.95 -7.82
N LEU A 3 -10.93 -6.54 -7.70
CA LEU A 3 -11.67 -5.88 -8.79
C LEU A 3 -12.32 -4.56 -8.35
N THR A 4 -12.21 -4.14 -7.09
CA THR A 4 -13.27 -3.30 -6.50
C THR A 4 -12.93 -1.84 -6.21
N VAL A 5 -11.74 -1.30 -6.49
CA VAL A 5 -11.48 0.12 -6.17
C VAL A 5 -11.15 1.00 -7.39
N GLN A 6 -10.34 0.54 -8.34
CA GLN A 6 -9.96 1.35 -9.51
C GLN A 6 -11.11 1.54 -10.53
N CYS A 7 -12.02 0.56 -10.62
CA CYS A 7 -13.15 0.58 -11.58
C CYS A 7 -14.33 1.46 -11.14
N PHE A 8 -14.32 1.98 -9.90
CA PHE A 8 -15.51 2.60 -9.31
C PHE A 8 -15.76 4.04 -9.79
N ILE A 9 -14.77 4.70 -10.42
CA ILE A 9 -14.83 6.14 -10.73
C ILE A 9 -14.61 6.43 -12.23
N PHE A 10 -13.96 5.53 -12.98
CA PHE A 10 -13.61 5.75 -14.39
C PHE A 10 -14.06 4.57 -15.26
N PHE A 11 -14.76 4.86 -16.35
CA PHE A 11 -15.34 3.87 -17.27
C PHE A 11 -14.31 3.07 -18.10
N SER A 12 -13.01 3.29 -17.85
CA SER A 12 -11.92 2.71 -18.63
C SER A 12 -11.40 1.42 -17.99
N LYS A 13 -11.47 0.30 -18.71
CA LYS A 13 -11.13 -1.04 -18.22
C LYS A 13 -9.65 -1.38 -18.45
N GLY A 14 -8.77 -0.75 -17.67
CA GLY A 14 -7.35 -1.13 -17.65
C GLY A 14 -7.12 -2.44 -16.90
N LEU A 15 -6.53 -3.45 -17.55
CA LEU A 15 -6.14 -4.72 -16.93
C LEU A 15 -4.63 -4.76 -16.67
N SER A 16 -4.21 -4.16 -15.55
CA SER A 16 -2.82 -4.17 -15.09
C SER A 16 -2.75 -4.73 -13.68
N GLN A 17 -2.55 -6.04 -13.55
CA GLN A 17 -2.41 -6.73 -12.27
C GLN A 17 -1.13 -7.56 -12.23
N SER A 18 -0.62 -7.79 -11.02
CA SER A 18 0.50 -8.70 -10.82
C SER A 18 0.08 -10.15 -11.02
N ALA A 19 0.77 -10.85 -11.93
CA ALA A 19 0.60 -12.28 -12.14
C ALA A 19 1.53 -13.05 -11.21
N LEU A 20 0.95 -13.66 -10.16
CA LEU A 20 1.71 -14.47 -9.22
C LEU A 20 2.09 -15.82 -9.85
N PRO A 21 3.32 -16.32 -9.60
CA PRO A 21 3.70 -17.65 -10.07
C PRO A 21 2.84 -18.73 -9.39
N TYR A 22 2.53 -19.79 -10.13
CA TYR A 22 1.74 -20.91 -9.61
C TYR A 22 2.48 -21.67 -8.50
N ARG A 23 3.80 -21.91 -8.68
CA ARG A 23 4.63 -22.58 -7.68
C ARG A 23 4.82 -21.68 -6.45
N ARG A 24 4.48 -22.24 -5.28
CA ARG A 24 4.57 -21.55 -3.97
C ARG A 24 5.75 -21.99 -3.11
N SER A 25 6.57 -22.92 -3.62
CA SER A 25 7.79 -23.37 -2.95
C SER A 25 8.89 -22.32 -3.04
N VAL A 26 9.71 -22.22 -2.01
CA VAL A 26 10.88 -21.34 -2.00
C VAL A 26 11.89 -21.85 -3.04
N PRO A 27 12.45 -20.98 -3.90
CA PRO A 27 13.46 -21.39 -4.86
C PRO A 27 14.79 -21.76 -4.16
N THR A 28 15.48 -22.77 -4.69
CA THR A 28 16.70 -23.34 -4.09
C THR A 28 17.89 -22.37 -4.02
N TRP A 29 17.90 -21.33 -4.86
CA TRP A 29 18.94 -20.30 -4.85
C TRP A 29 18.76 -19.24 -3.76
N LEU A 30 17.59 -19.20 -3.12
CA LEU A 30 17.33 -18.30 -2.00
C LEU A 30 17.86 -18.91 -0.71
N LYS A 31 19.03 -18.43 -0.25
CA LYS A 31 19.68 -18.88 0.99
C LYS A 31 19.14 -18.23 2.27
N LEU A 32 18.16 -17.32 2.15
CA LEU A 32 17.62 -16.59 3.30
C LEU A 32 16.73 -17.49 4.14
N THR A 33 16.99 -17.54 5.44
CA THR A 33 16.12 -18.25 6.37
C THR A 33 14.88 -17.44 6.71
N SER A 34 13.85 -18.11 7.25
CA SER A 34 12.63 -17.45 7.70
C SER A 34 12.85 -16.39 8.76
N ASP A 35 13.90 -16.53 9.57
CA ASP A 35 14.16 -15.70 10.73
C ASP A 35 14.94 -14.44 10.34
N ASP A 36 15.89 -14.54 9.42
CA ASP A 36 16.57 -13.38 8.81
C ASP A 36 15.57 -12.40 8.18
N VAL A 37 14.56 -12.95 7.49
CA VAL A 37 13.50 -12.15 6.85
C VAL A 37 12.66 -11.42 7.89
N LYS A 38 12.32 -12.07 9.02
CA LYS A 38 11.59 -11.42 10.12
C LYS A 38 12.42 -10.29 10.72
N GLU A 39 13.72 -10.51 10.93
CA GLU A 39 14.61 -9.47 11.47
C GLU A 39 14.70 -8.25 10.57
N GLN A 40 14.82 -8.45 9.26
CA GLN A 40 14.82 -7.35 8.28
C GLN A 40 13.48 -6.59 8.30
N ILE A 41 12.35 -7.30 8.37
CA ILE A 41 11.03 -6.66 8.52
C ILE A 41 10.99 -5.79 9.77
N PHE A 42 11.53 -6.26 10.91
CA PHE A 42 11.55 -5.48 12.14
C PHE A 42 12.48 -4.25 12.05
N LYS A 43 13.64 -4.38 11.40
CA LYS A 43 14.56 -3.25 11.17
C LYS A 43 13.89 -2.18 10.29
N LEU A 44 13.16 -2.59 9.25
CA LEU A 44 12.45 -1.67 8.36
C LEU A 44 11.21 -1.05 9.02
N ALA A 45 10.49 -1.81 9.85
CA ALA A 45 9.36 -1.29 10.62
C ALA A 45 9.80 -0.24 11.65
N LYS A 46 10.95 -0.42 12.31
CA LYS A 46 11.53 0.59 13.21
C LYS A 46 11.89 1.90 12.49
N LYS A 47 12.20 1.84 11.18
CA LYS A 47 12.42 3.03 10.35
C LYS A 47 11.11 3.75 9.98
N GLY A 48 9.95 3.19 10.34
CA GLY A 48 8.63 3.75 10.04
C GLY A 48 8.16 3.49 8.61
N LEU A 49 8.71 2.48 7.94
CA LEU A 49 8.27 2.13 6.59
C LEU A 49 6.95 1.39 6.60
N THR A 50 6.13 1.68 5.60
CA THR A 50 4.83 1.01 5.39
C THR A 50 5.03 -0.46 4.99
N PRO A 51 4.30 -1.46 5.50
CA PRO A 51 4.27 -2.83 4.99
C PRO A 51 4.28 -2.97 3.47
N SER A 52 3.60 -2.06 2.76
CA SER A 52 3.60 -2.01 1.30
C SER A 52 5.00 -1.72 0.73
N GLN A 53 5.70 -0.71 1.27
CA GLN A 53 7.09 -0.40 0.90
C GLN A 53 8.08 -1.48 1.36
N ILE A 54 7.87 -2.05 2.55
CA ILE A 54 8.71 -3.14 3.08
C ILE A 54 8.70 -4.32 2.09
N GLY A 55 7.53 -4.70 1.56
CA GLY A 55 7.42 -5.76 0.58
C GLY A 55 8.21 -5.49 -0.72
N VAL A 56 8.24 -4.23 -1.18
CA VAL A 56 9.01 -3.82 -2.38
C VAL A 56 10.51 -3.91 -2.12
N ILE A 57 10.98 -3.40 -0.98
CA ILE A 57 12.41 -3.44 -0.62
C ILE A 57 12.89 -4.88 -0.47
N LEU A 58 12.10 -5.76 0.15
CA LEU A 58 12.44 -7.17 0.27
C LEU A 58 12.53 -7.87 -1.11
N ARG A 59 11.74 -7.42 -2.08
CA ARG A 59 11.78 -7.94 -3.45
C ARG A 59 13.01 -7.45 -4.21
N ASP A 60 13.32 -6.16 -4.14
CA ASP A 60 14.36 -5.54 -4.95
C ASP A 60 15.76 -5.72 -4.36
N SER A 61 15.90 -5.67 -3.03
CA SER A 61 17.21 -5.78 -2.37
C SER A 61 17.57 -7.21 -1.97
N HIS A 62 16.59 -7.99 -1.48
CA HIS A 62 16.83 -9.33 -0.94
C HIS A 62 16.37 -10.46 -1.88
N GLY A 63 15.74 -10.13 -3.01
CA GLY A 63 15.26 -11.13 -3.98
C GLY A 63 14.07 -11.96 -3.48
N VAL A 64 13.41 -11.57 -2.38
CA VAL A 64 12.27 -12.30 -1.83
C VAL A 64 11.02 -11.91 -2.60
N ALA A 65 10.59 -12.76 -3.54
CA ALA A 65 9.42 -12.47 -4.36
C ALA A 65 8.13 -12.35 -3.54
N GLN A 66 7.96 -13.19 -2.51
CA GLN A 66 6.79 -13.20 -1.63
C GLN A 66 7.17 -13.61 -0.21
N VAL A 67 6.92 -12.73 0.76
CA VAL A 67 7.17 -13.00 2.19
C VAL A 67 6.31 -14.18 2.70
N ARG A 68 5.12 -14.38 2.12
CA ARG A 68 4.23 -15.50 2.48
C ARG A 68 4.84 -16.87 2.20
N PHE A 69 5.69 -17.02 1.19
CA PHE A 69 6.25 -18.33 0.82
C PHE A 69 7.43 -18.71 1.70
N VAL A 70 8.18 -17.73 2.20
CA VAL A 70 9.33 -17.97 3.09
C VAL A 70 8.87 -18.12 4.54
N THR A 71 8.03 -17.20 5.03
CA THR A 71 7.68 -17.14 6.46
C THR A 71 6.30 -17.75 6.77
N GLY A 72 5.51 -18.14 5.76
CA GLY A 72 4.14 -18.66 5.91
C GLY A 72 3.07 -17.61 6.26
N ASN A 73 3.48 -16.47 6.82
CA ASN A 73 2.60 -15.39 7.27
C ASN A 73 2.74 -14.11 6.41
N LYS A 74 1.70 -13.26 6.45
CA LYS A 74 1.74 -11.92 5.85
C LYS A 74 2.48 -10.94 6.77
N ILE A 75 3.08 -9.89 6.17
CA ILE A 75 3.83 -8.84 6.88
C ILE A 75 3.01 -8.23 8.03
N LEU A 76 1.74 -7.89 7.79
CA LEU A 76 0.86 -7.34 8.83
C LEU A 76 0.66 -8.26 10.04
N ARG A 77 0.66 -9.60 9.84
CA ARG A 77 0.55 -10.55 10.96
C ARG A 77 1.83 -10.57 11.78
N ILE A 78 2.99 -10.56 11.12
CA ILE A 78 4.30 -10.54 11.77
C ILE A 78 4.47 -9.27 12.62
N LEU A 79 4.03 -8.11 12.10
CA LEU A 79 4.08 -6.85 12.84
C LEU A 79 3.12 -6.81 14.03
N LYS A 80 1.92 -7.39 13.89
CA LYS A 80 0.94 -7.53 14.99
C LYS A 80 1.47 -8.42 16.11
N SER A 81 2.10 -9.55 15.78
CA SER A 81 2.69 -10.45 16.78
C SER A 81 3.79 -9.78 17.61
N LYS A 82 4.43 -8.72 17.10
CA LYS A 82 5.46 -7.96 17.82
C LYS A 82 4.97 -6.64 18.42
N GLY A 83 3.70 -6.28 18.22
CA GLY A 83 3.13 -5.02 18.73
C GLY A 83 3.61 -3.75 18.01
N LEU A 84 4.19 -3.87 16.81
CA LEU A 84 4.65 -2.74 15.99
C LEU A 84 3.64 -2.38 14.89
N ALA A 85 2.38 -2.77 15.08
CA ALA A 85 1.34 -2.53 14.08
C ALA A 85 0.88 -1.07 14.13
N PRO A 86 0.69 -0.42 12.97
CA PRO A 86 0.06 0.89 12.94
C PRO A 86 -1.40 0.79 13.40
N ASP A 87 -1.84 1.75 14.21
CA ASP A 87 -3.22 1.82 14.72
C ASP A 87 -4.25 2.04 13.61
N LEU A 88 -3.85 2.79 12.57
CA LEU A 88 -4.66 3.01 11.38
C LEU A 88 -4.16 2.17 10.21
N PRO A 89 -5.06 1.58 9.40
CA PRO A 89 -4.68 0.90 8.18
C PRO A 89 -4.14 1.90 7.16
N GLU A 90 -3.08 1.49 6.46
CA GLU A 90 -2.33 2.36 5.55
C GLU A 90 -3.19 2.98 4.45
N ASP A 91 -4.14 2.21 3.93
CA ASP A 91 -4.94 2.63 2.79
C ASP A 91 -5.80 3.86 3.13
N LEU A 92 -6.39 3.88 4.33
CA LEU A 92 -7.14 5.03 4.83
C LEU A 92 -6.22 6.23 5.06
N TYR A 93 -5.04 6.00 5.65
CA TYR A 93 -4.07 7.08 5.86
C TYR A 93 -3.67 7.76 4.53
N HIS A 94 -3.44 6.99 3.47
CA HIS A 94 -3.06 7.55 2.16
C HIS A 94 -4.21 8.28 1.46
N LEU A 95 -5.45 7.80 1.59
CA LEU A 95 -6.63 8.50 1.07
C LEU A 95 -6.85 9.85 1.76
N ILE A 96 -6.75 9.89 3.09
CA ILE A 96 -6.87 11.13 3.87
C ILE A 96 -5.76 12.11 3.48
N LYS A 97 -4.51 11.62 3.41
CA LYS A 97 -3.35 12.44 3.01
C LYS A 97 -3.53 13.06 1.62
N LYS A 98 -4.03 12.29 0.65
CA LYS A 98 -4.33 12.77 -0.70
C LYS A 98 -5.44 13.81 -0.68
N ALA A 99 -6.54 13.57 0.04
CA ALA A 99 -7.66 14.52 0.14
C ALA A 99 -7.23 15.87 0.76
N VAL A 100 -6.41 15.84 1.80
CA VAL A 100 -5.86 17.06 2.42
C VAL A 100 -4.91 17.80 1.48
N ALA A 101 -4.07 17.08 0.72
CA ALA A 101 -3.18 17.69 -0.27
C ALA A 101 -3.96 18.39 -1.39
N VAL A 102 -5.04 17.77 -1.88
CA VAL A 102 -5.91 18.36 -2.90
C VAL A 102 -6.61 19.61 -2.36
N ARG A 103 -7.16 19.58 -1.15
CA ARG A 103 -7.77 20.76 -0.49
C ARG A 103 -6.79 21.94 -0.40
N LYS A 104 -5.58 21.70 0.14
CA LYS A 104 -4.53 22.73 0.26
C LYS A 104 -4.10 23.30 -1.09
N HIS A 105 -4.10 22.48 -2.15
CA HIS A 105 -3.77 22.94 -3.49
C HIS A 105 -4.86 23.85 -4.08
N LEU A 106 -6.14 23.51 -3.87
CA LEU A 106 -7.28 24.28 -4.37
C LEU A 106 -7.41 25.65 -3.70
N GLU A 107 -7.12 25.75 -2.40
CA GLU A 107 -7.12 27.02 -1.66
C GLU A 107 -6.15 28.07 -2.24
N ARG A 108 -4.99 27.62 -2.72
CA ARG A 108 -3.95 28.49 -3.31
C ARG A 108 -4.22 28.84 -4.77
N ASN A 109 -4.88 27.95 -5.52
CA ASN A 109 -5.12 28.10 -6.96
C ASN A 109 -6.60 28.34 -7.27
N ARG A 110 -7.15 29.47 -6.80
CA ARG A 110 -8.57 29.86 -7.01
C ARG A 110 -8.99 30.07 -8.47
N LYS A 111 -8.08 30.11 -9.45
CA LYS A 111 -8.45 30.28 -10.88
C LYS A 111 -8.63 28.97 -11.66
N ARG A 112 -8.26 27.81 -11.09
CA ARG A 112 -8.35 26.49 -11.76
C ARG A 112 -9.64 25.70 -11.48
N ILE A 113 -10.59 26.31 -10.76
CA ILE A 113 -11.82 25.65 -10.30
C ILE A 113 -12.73 25.24 -11.47
N LEU A 114 -12.72 25.99 -12.59
CA LEU A 114 -13.61 25.76 -13.73
C LEU A 114 -13.29 24.48 -14.53
N HIS A 115 -12.03 24.05 -14.60
CA HIS A 115 -11.62 22.87 -15.40
C HIS A 115 -11.74 21.54 -14.63
N SER A 116 -11.89 21.58 -13.30
CA SER A 116 -11.79 20.39 -12.45
C SER A 116 -13.16 19.82 -12.04
N PHE A 117 -14.21 20.66 -12.02
CA PHE A 117 -15.48 20.35 -11.35
C PHE A 117 -16.61 19.85 -12.26
N CYS A 118 -16.48 19.87 -13.59
CA CYS A 118 -17.54 19.32 -14.46
C CYS A 118 -17.67 17.78 -14.43
N THR A 119 -16.75 17.04 -13.78
CA THR A 119 -16.79 15.55 -13.78
C THR A 119 -16.58 14.89 -12.42
N GLY A 120 -16.60 15.61 -11.30
CA GLY A 120 -16.23 15.01 -10.00
C GLY A 120 -16.99 15.60 -8.83
N GLY A 121 -18.21 15.13 -8.62
CA GLY A 121 -18.99 15.41 -7.41
C GLY A 121 -18.27 14.88 -6.16
N ILE A 122 -17.46 15.73 -5.56
CA ILE A 122 -16.97 15.55 -4.19
C ILE A 122 -17.65 16.66 -3.38
N ASN A 123 -18.86 16.41 -2.91
CA ASN A 123 -19.49 17.24 -1.89
C ASN A 123 -18.74 17.00 -0.58
N LEU A 124 -17.74 17.84 -0.33
CA LEU A 124 -16.92 17.85 0.87
C LEU A 124 -17.37 19.01 1.77
N GLN A 125 -18.65 19.01 2.15
CA GLN A 125 -19.22 19.94 3.13
C GLN A 125 -19.67 19.24 4.42
N PHE A 126 -19.22 18.00 4.68
CA PHE A 126 -19.67 17.24 5.85
C PHE A 126 -18.56 16.94 6.88
N LEU A 127 -17.51 17.76 6.96
CA LEU A 127 -16.49 17.59 8.00
C LEU A 127 -16.03 18.91 8.62
N ASP A 128 -16.98 19.81 8.87
CA ASP A 128 -16.82 21.00 9.73
C ASP A 128 -18.15 21.28 10.51
N LYS A 129 -18.75 20.23 11.08
CA LYS A 129 -19.73 20.29 12.18
C LYS A 129 -19.55 19.09 13.10
#